data_AF-A0A261W0U4-F1
#
_entry.id   AF-A0A261W0U4-F1
#
_cell.length_a   1.000
_cell.length_b   1.000
_cell.length_c   1.000
_cell.angle_alpha   90.00
_cell.angle_beta   90.00
_cell.angle_gamma   90.00
#
_symmetry.space_group_name_H-M   'P 1'
#
loop_
_entity.id
_entity.type
_entity.pdbx_description
1 polymer ?
#
loop_
_entity_poly.entity_id
_entity_poly.type
_entity_poly.pdbx_seq_one_letter_code
_entity_poly.pdbx_strand_id
1 'polypeptide(L)' 'MKDRPHDTAMAEHFRADPTYAAELLAEVRRDGNSADELTILLRQMATASEGCSKSDYADTGRALPR' A
#
# COMPACT_ATOMS: atom_id res chain seq x y z
N MET A 1 -0.56 -17.59 5.31
CA MET A 1 0.24 -16.65 6.12
C MET A 1 1.61 -16.50 5.49
N LYS A 2 1.68 -15.74 4.41
CA LYS A 2 2.91 -15.08 3.99
C LYS A 2 2.54 -13.58 3.98
N ASP A 3 3.38 -12.70 3.47
CA ASP A 3 2.86 -11.50 2.81
C ASP A 3 2.71 -10.19 3.57
N ARG A 4 3.00 -10.03 4.88
CA ARG A 4 3.22 -8.65 5.39
C ARG A 4 4.23 -7.84 4.53
N PRO A 5 5.37 -8.42 4.07
CA PRO A 5 6.25 -7.71 3.14
C PRO A 5 5.71 -7.63 1.70
N HIS A 6 4.90 -8.60 1.26
CA HIS A 6 4.30 -8.59 -0.09
C HIS A 6 3.17 -7.54 -0.18
N ASP A 7 2.40 -7.37 0.88
CA ASP A 7 1.36 -6.35 0.97
C ASP A 7 1.95 -4.94 0.91
N THR A 8 3.09 -4.72 1.58
CA THR A 8 3.81 -3.43 1.49
C THR A 8 4.34 -3.19 0.08
N ALA A 9 4.92 -4.20 -0.58
CA ALA A 9 5.41 -4.06 -1.94
C ALA A 9 4.28 -3.77 -2.95
N MET A 10 3.13 -4.45 -2.81
CA MET A 10 1.95 -4.17 -3.62
C MET A 10 1.35 -2.80 -3.30
N ALA A 11 1.39 -2.37 -2.04
CA ALA A 11 0.95 -1.04 -1.64
C ALA A 11 1.81 0.07 -2.27
N GLU A 12 3.12 -0.09 -2.34
CA GLU A 12 4.02 0.83 -3.05
C GLU A 12 3.68 0.89 -4.55
N HIS A 13 3.44 -0.27 -5.18
CA HIS A 13 3.04 -0.35 -6.58
C HIS A 13 1.69 0.35 -6.84
N PHE A 14 0.68 0.12 -6.01
CA PHE A 14 -0.63 0.78 -6.13
C PHE A 14 -0.56 2.28 -5.86
N ARG A 15 0.39 2.72 -5.02
CA ARG A 15 0.63 4.15 -4.78
C ARG A 15 1.30 4.82 -5.98
N ALA A 16 2.19 4.10 -6.67
CA ALA A 16 2.84 4.57 -7.89
C ALA A 16 1.88 4.60 -9.09
N ASP A 17 0.95 3.64 -9.17
CA ASP A 17 -0.08 3.57 -10.21
C ASP A 17 -1.49 3.29 -9.62
N PRO A 18 -2.20 4.36 -9.22
CA PRO A 18 -3.57 4.26 -8.71
C PRO A 18 -4.58 3.80 -9.76
N THR A 19 -4.31 4.02 -11.06
CA THR A 19 -5.20 3.60 -12.15
C THR A 19 -5.19 2.08 -12.27
N TYR A 20 -3.99 1.48 -12.28
CA TYR A 20 -3.83 0.03 -12.27
C TYR A 20 -4.53 -0.63 -11.08
N ALA A 21 -4.42 -0.04 -9.88
CA ALA A 21 -5.10 -0.55 -8.70
C ALA A 21 -6.64 -0.55 -8.85
N ALA A 22 -7.20 0.48 -9.49
CA ALA A 22 -8.64 0.59 -9.73
C ALA A 22 -9.12 -0.41 -10.79
N GLU A 23 -8.35 -0.63 -11.85
CA GLU A 23 -8.63 -1.62 -12.89
C GLU A 23 -8.62 -3.04 -12.30
N LEU A 24 -7.58 -3.38 -11.53
CA LEU A 24 -7.47 -4.67 -10.86
C LEU A 24 -8.65 -4.91 -9.89
N LEU A 25 -9.08 -3.88 -9.16
CA LEU A 25 -10.26 -3.97 -8.30
C LEU A 25 -11.54 -4.24 -9.10
N ALA A 26 -11.70 -3.63 -10.27
CA ALA A 26 -12.85 -3.87 -11.13
C ALA A 26 -12.87 -5.30 -11.69
N GLU A 27 -11.71 -5.83 -12.07
CA GLU A 27 -11.55 -7.21 -12.55
C GLU A 27 -11.88 -8.23 -11.46
N VAL A 28 -11.27 -8.12 -10.28
CA VAL A 28 -11.51 -9.05 -9.16
C VAL A 28 -12.99 -9.06 -8.73
N ARG A 29 -13.65 -7.89 -8.76
CA ARG A 29 -15.09 -7.80 -8.46
C ARG A 29 -15.97 -8.39 -9.55
N ARG A 30 -15.53 -8.36 -10.81
CA ARG A 30 -16.25 -8.95 -11.94
C ARG A 30 -16.19 -10.48 -11.91
N ASP A 31 -15.04 -11.04 -11.53
CA ASP A 31 -14.86 -12.49 -11.46
C ASP A 31 -15.65 -13.12 -10.32
N GLY A 32 -15.90 -12.38 -9.23
CA GLY A 32 -16.90 -12.72 -8.20
C GLY A 32 -16.64 -13.99 -7.37
N ASN A 33 -15.65 -14.78 -7.76
CA ASN A 33 -15.33 -16.09 -7.18
C ASN A 33 -14.15 -16.03 -6.18
N SER A 34 -13.51 -14.88 -6.03
CA SER A 34 -12.29 -14.70 -5.24
C SER A 34 -12.47 -13.71 -4.08
N ALA A 35 -13.33 -14.06 -3.12
CA ALA A 35 -13.55 -13.24 -1.92
C ALA A 35 -12.25 -13.01 -1.11
N ASP A 36 -11.36 -14.01 -1.10
CA ASP A 36 -10.05 -13.93 -0.44
C ASP A 36 -9.11 -12.97 -1.16
N GLU A 37 -9.06 -12.99 -2.50
CA GLU A 37 -8.24 -12.07 -3.30
C GLU A 37 -8.73 -10.63 -3.16
N LEU A 38 -10.05 -10.41 -3.16
CA LEU A 38 -10.64 -9.09 -2.90
C LEU A 38 -10.24 -8.57 -1.52
N THR A 39 -10.23 -9.43 -0.50
CA THR A 39 -9.83 -9.06 0.85
C THR A 39 -8.36 -8.66 0.95
N ILE A 40 -7.47 -9.36 0.23
CA ILE A 40 -6.04 -9.04 0.16
C ILE A 40 -5.83 -7.71 -0.58
N LEU A 41 -6.46 -7.56 -1.75
CA LEU A 41 -6.36 -6.35 -2.56
C LEU A 41 -6.80 -5.09 -1.79
N LEU A 42 -7.91 -5.16 -1.07
CA LEU A 42 -8.40 -4.04 -0.25
C LEU A 42 -7.43 -3.67 0.88
N ARG A 43 -6.75 -4.65 1.49
CA ARG A 43 -5.72 -4.39 2.52
C ARG A 43 -4.49 -3.69 1.94
N GLN A 44 -4.06 -4.11 0.75
CA GLN A 44 -2.93 -3.51 0.05
C GLN A 44 -3.23 -2.08 -0.39
N MET A 45 -4.43 -1.81 -0.93
CA MET A 45 -4.88 -0.46 -1.27
C MET A 45 -5.03 0.44 -0.03
N ALA A 46 -5.50 -0.09 1.10
CA ALA A 46 -5.55 0.66 2.36
C ALA A 46 -4.13 1.05 2.86
N THR A 47 -3.18 0.11 2.79
CA THR A 47 -1.77 0.37 3.12
C THR A 47 -1.15 1.42 2.17
N ALA A 48 -1.53 1.40 0.88
CA ALA A 48 -1.17 2.40 -0.12
C ALA A 48 -1.81 3.78 0.12
N SER A 49 -2.80 3.88 1.00
CA SER A 49 -3.37 5.15 1.48
C SER A 49 -2.63 5.64 2.74
N GLU A 50 -2.38 4.78 3.72
CA GLU A 50 -1.86 5.14 5.05
C GLU A 50 -0.41 5.68 5.07
N GLY A 51 0.48 5.15 4.24
CA GLY A 51 1.84 5.69 4.06
C GLY A 51 1.96 7.16 3.57
N CYS A 52 0.85 7.87 3.29
CA CYS A 52 0.89 9.32 3.01
C CYS A 52 1.27 10.13 4.27
N SER A 53 1.11 9.55 5.47
CA SER A 53 1.34 10.23 6.75
C SER A 53 2.73 9.96 7.37
N LYS A 54 3.64 9.28 6.66
CA LYS A 54 5.06 9.20 7.05
C LYS A 54 5.91 10.06 6.12
N SER A 55 5.59 11.35 6.01
CA SER A 55 6.68 12.29 5.77
C SER A 55 7.48 12.28 7.07
N ASP A 56 8.58 11.55 7.07
CA ASP A 56 9.63 11.72 8.05
C ASP A 56 10.00 13.20 8.03
N TYR A 57 9.43 13.98 8.95
CA TYR A 57 10.07 15.20 9.37
C TYR A 57 11.32 14.70 10.06
N ALA A 58 12.40 14.57 9.28
CA ALA A 58 13.73 14.45 9.79
C ALA A 58 13.86 15.56 10.83
N ASP A 59 13.81 15.19 12.10
CA ASP A 59 14.08 16.05 13.23
C ASP A 59 15.54 16.49 13.10
N THR A 60 15.66 17.58 12.36
CA THR A 60 16.63 18.65 12.35
C THR A 60 17.84 18.43 13.24
N GLY A 61 19.02 18.44 12.61
CA GLY A 61 20.31 18.35 13.29
C GLY A 61 20.46 19.27 14.52
N ARG A 62 20.90 18.66 15.63
CA ARG A 62 21.55 19.27 16.80
C ARG A 62 22.00 18.09 17.67
N ALA A 63 23.25 17.88 18.09
CA ALA A 63 24.34 18.80 18.34
C ALA A 63 25.68 18.04 18.43
N LEU A 64 26.70 18.56 17.75
CA LEU A 64 28.06 18.73 18.27
C LEU A 64 28.46 20.15 17.82
N PRO A 65 29.09 21.01 18.65
CA PRO A 65 30.25 20.68 19.48
C PRO A 65 30.27 21.35 20.87
N ARG A 66 31.17 20.89 21.76
CA ARG A 66 32.12 21.74 22.50
C ARG A 66 33.33 20.93 22.92
#